data_AF-C5LC66-F1
#
_entry.id   AF-C5LC66-F1
#
_cell.length_a   1.000
_cell.length_b   1.000
_cell.length_c   1.000
_cell.angle_alpha   90.00
_cell.angle_beta   90.00
_cell.angle_gamma   90.00
#
_symmetry.space_group_name_H-M   'P 1'
#
loop_
_entity.id
_entity.type
_entity.pdbx_description
1 polymer ?
#
loop_
_entity_poly.entity_id
_entity_poly.type
_entity_poly.pdbx_seq_one_letter_code
_entity_poly.pdbx_strand_id
1 'polypeptide(L)' 'ANMGVSDAALDTIVTHGKALQWVDLRGTSVQDESVATLLALRPNLGVSWM' A
#
# COMPACT_ATOMS: atom_id res chain seq x y z
N ALA A 1 13.52 -15.21 0.53
CA ALA A 1 13.46 -14.20 -0.54
C ALA A 1 12.95 -12.91 0.08
N ASN A 2 13.75 -11.85 0.08
CA ASN A 2 13.40 -10.57 0.68
C ASN A 2 12.42 -9.86 -0.25
N MET A 3 11.12 -9.89 0.06
CA MET A 3 10.08 -9.33 -0.81
C MET A 3 10.13 -7.79 -0.71
N GLY A 4 10.75 -7.16 -1.71
CA GLY A 4 10.98 -5.72 -1.83
C GLY A 4 9.73 -4.87 -2.08
N VAL A 5 8.58 -5.24 -1.49
CA VAL A 5 7.47 -4.29 -1.31
C VAL A 5 7.83 -3.44 -0.09
N SER A 6 8.88 -2.64 -0.24
CA SER A 6 9.29 -1.61 0.70
C SER A 6 8.36 -0.39 0.52
N ASP A 7 8.42 0.59 1.42
CA ASP A 7 7.60 1.83 1.33
C ASP A 7 7.65 2.51 -0.05
N ALA A 8 8.73 2.30 -0.82
CA ALA A 8 8.86 2.71 -2.22
C ALA A 8 7.74 2.18 -3.16
N ALA A 9 7.19 1.00 -2.89
CA ALA A 9 6.06 0.45 -3.64
C ALA A 9 4.75 1.20 -3.33
N LEU A 10 4.57 1.66 -2.08
CA LEU A 10 3.43 2.49 -1.71
C LEU A 10 3.50 3.86 -2.38
N ASP A 11 4.69 4.44 -2.47
CA ASP A 11 4.93 5.69 -3.22
C ASP A 11 4.51 5.56 -4.69
N THR A 12 4.75 4.40 -5.30
CA THR A 12 4.32 4.11 -6.67
C THR A 12 2.78 4.05 -6.77
N ILE A 13 2.11 3.42 -5.79
CA ILE A 13 0.64 3.33 -5.74
C ILE A 13 0.02 4.72 -5.54
N VAL A 14 0.62 5.55 -4.70
CA VAL A 14 0.19 6.94 -4.46
C VAL A 14 0.36 7.77 -5.73
N THR A 15 1.51 7.67 -6.38
CA THR A 15 1.89 8.53 -7.51
C THR A 15 1.20 8.13 -8.82
N HIS A 16 1.16 6.83 -9.12
CA HIS A 16 0.69 6.30 -10.40
C HIS A 16 -0.63 5.53 -10.31
N GLY A 17 -0.96 4.98 -9.15
CA GLY A 17 -2.17 4.18 -8.93
C GLY A 17 -3.44 4.99 -8.69
N LYS A 18 -3.63 6.17 -9.29
CA LYS A 18 -4.79 7.05 -8.99
C LYS A 18 -6.15 6.43 -9.29
N ALA A 19 -6.21 5.50 -10.24
CA ALA A 19 -7.42 4.73 -10.56
C ALA A 19 -7.60 3.48 -9.68
N LEU A 20 -6.61 3.11 -8.88
CA LEU A 20 -6.68 1.93 -8.02
C LEU A 20 -7.77 2.13 -6.95
N GLN A 21 -8.68 1.17 -6.85
CA GLN A 21 -9.78 1.17 -5.88
C GLN A 21 -9.60 0.12 -4.79
N TRP A 22 -8.79 -0.91 -5.05
CA TRP A 22 -8.53 -1.99 -4.12
C TRP A 22 -7.10 -2.53 -4.28
N VAL A 23 -6.44 -2.85 -3.17
CA VAL A 23 -5.13 -3.50 -3.14
C VAL A 23 -5.06 -4.51 -2.00
N ASP A 24 -4.49 -5.67 -2.29
CA ASP A 24 -4.24 -6.73 -1.32
C ASP A 24 -2.73 -6.79 -1.03
N LEU A 25 -2.36 -6.58 0.22
CA LEU A 25 -1.01 -6.56 0.76
C LEU A 25 -0.78 -7.71 1.75
N ARG A 26 -1.71 -8.67 1.87
CA ARG A 26 -1.55 -9.82 2.76
C ARG A 26 -0.37 -10.69 2.33
N GLY A 27 0.37 -11.20 3.30
CA GLY A 27 1.58 -11.99 3.06
C GLY A 27 2.78 -11.17 2.57
N THR A 28 2.68 -9.83 2.56
CA THR A 28 3.82 -8.94 2.38
C THR A 28 4.41 -8.54 3.74
N SER A 29 5.58 -7.91 3.73
CA SER A 29 6.23 -7.36 4.94
C SER A 29 5.91 -5.87 5.15
N VAL A 30 4.75 -5.40 4.68
CA VAL A 30 4.32 -4.01 4.88
C VAL A 30 3.96 -3.79 6.35
N GLN A 31 4.44 -2.69 6.92
CA GLN A 31 4.17 -2.30 8.31
C GLN A 31 2.86 -1.52 8.40
N ASP A 32 2.19 -1.57 9.56
CA ASP A 32 0.92 -0.89 9.79
C ASP A 32 1.02 0.63 9.59
N GLU A 33 2.15 1.23 9.97
CA GLU A 33 2.46 2.66 9.80
C GLU A 33 2.47 3.06 8.31
N SER A 34 2.98 2.18 7.47
CA SER A 34 3.05 2.39 6.03
C SER A 34 1.65 2.32 5.40
N VAL A 35 0.79 1.42 5.87
CA VAL A 35 -0.62 1.37 5.44
C VAL A 35 -1.41 2.58 5.92
N ALA A 36 -1.19 3.02 7.16
CA ALA A 36 -1.80 4.24 7.68
C ALA A 36 -1.45 5.46 6.80
N THR A 37 -0.19 5.55 6.38
CA THR A 37 0.27 6.59 5.43
C THR A 37 -0.42 6.47 4.07
N LEU A 38 -0.52 5.25 3.51
CA LEU A 38 -1.22 5.02 2.25
C LEU A 38 -2.70 5.44 2.33
N LEU A 39 -3.40 5.09 3.41
CA LEU A 39 -4.80 5.44 3.62
C LEU A 39 -5.00 6.94 3.84
N ALA A 40 -4.05 7.62 4.50
CA ALA A 40 -4.09 9.08 4.64
C ALA A 40 -3.96 9.80 3.29
N LEU A 41 -3.12 9.28 2.38
CA LEU A 41 -2.92 9.84 1.04
C LEU A 41 -4.00 9.40 0.05
N ARG A 42 -4.63 8.25 0.27
CA ARG A 42 -5.64 7.63 -0.60
C ARG A 42 -6.83 7.12 0.22
N PRO A 43 -7.66 8.01 0.80
CA PRO A 43 -8.75 7.63 1.70
C PRO A 43 -9.86 6.79 1.04
N ASN A 44 -9.93 6.79 -0.30
CA ASN A 44 -10.91 6.00 -1.07
C ASN A 44 -10.35 4.65 -1.57
N LEU A 45 -9.09 4.32 -1.25
CA LEU A 45 -8.48 3.05 -1.65
C LEU A 45 -8.80 1.97 -0.60
N GLY A 46 -9.44 0.89 -1.03
CA GLY A 46 -9.58 -0.30 -0.19
C GLY A 46 -8.24 -1.01 -0.06
N VAL A 47 -7.82 -1.31 1.16
CA VAL A 47 -6.57 -2.03 1.44
C VAL A 47 -6.89 -3.25 2.32
N SER A 48 -6.30 -4.40 2.01
CA SER A 48 -6.32 -5.59 2.87
C SER A 48 -4.88 -5.95 3.23
N TRP A 49 -4.54 -6.01 4.52
CA TRP A 49 -3.14 -6.18 4.96
C TRP A 49 -2.93 -6.99 6.25
N MET A 50 -3.99 -7.57 6.83
CA MET A 50 -3.94 -8.46 8.00
C MET A 50 -3.92 -9.94 7.62
#